data_AF-A0A438F3B6-F1
#
_entry.id   AF-A0A438F3B6-F1
#
_cell.length_a   1.000
_cell.length_b   1.000
_cell.length_c   1.000
_cell.angle_alpha   90.00
_cell.angle_beta   90.00
_cell.angle_gamma   90.00
#
_symmetry.space_group_name_H-M   'P 1'
#
loop_
_entity.id
_entity.type
_entity.pdbx_description
1 polymer ?
#
loop_
_entity_poly.entity_id
_entity_poly.type
_entity_poly.pdbx_seq_one_letter_code
_entity_poly.pdbx_strand_id
1 'polypeptide(L)'
;MQSSKMRRKVAPAAADGDSSEKFDQLLLSSAICNNEDLGPFVRKAFTSGKPETLLHHLRHFARSKESEIEEVCKAHYQDFIMAVDDLRSLLSDVDSLKSSLSNSNIKLQSVAGPLLSSLDAFVEARNISQNVSLALESVRKCVKLADLCSRANLHLSNNNFYMALKCVDSIEGEFIDKTPSSTLRKMLEKQIPEIRSYIERKINKEFGDWLVEIRIVSRNLGQLAIGQASSARQREEELRIKQRQAEEQTRLSLRDCVYALEEEDDDDGLGDQGKDGYNNGSSGVLGFDLTSLYRAYHIHQTLGLEDRFRQYYFENRKLQLTSDFQVSSMTPFLESHQTFFAQIAGFFIVEDRVLRTSGGLILKMDVENLWETAVSKMCSVLEDQFSRMQTANHLLLIKDYVSLLGVTLRRYGYPVDPLLDVLSKHRDKYHELLLSDCRKQIGEVLAADKFEQMLMKKEYEYSMNVLSFQLQTSDITPAFPFVAPFSSTVPDCCRIVRSFIEDSVSFMSYGGQLEFYDVVKKYLDRLLNEVLDGALLKLTNTSIHGVSQAMQVAANMVVLERACDFFFRHAAQLSGIPLRMAERVGDSFH
;
A
#
# COMPACT_ATOMS: atom_id res chain seq x y z
N MET A 1 18.85 -71.97 -104.37
CA MET A 1 18.40 -71.62 -105.74
C MET A 1 19.54 -71.96 -106.69
N GLN A 2 19.38 -73.04 -107.49
CA GLN A 2 19.46 -73.05 -108.97
C GLN A 2 20.81 -72.58 -109.53
N SER A 3 21.55 -73.29 -110.40
CA SER A 3 21.24 -74.26 -111.44
C SER A 3 22.59 -74.78 -111.98
N SER A 4 22.84 -76.10 -112.09
CA SER A 4 22.75 -76.91 -113.33
C SER A 4 23.49 -76.32 -114.55
N LYS A 5 24.47 -76.97 -115.20
CA LYS A 5 24.35 -78.13 -116.11
C LYS A 5 25.76 -78.52 -116.63
N MET A 6 26.17 -79.80 -116.57
CA MET A 6 26.07 -80.85 -117.61
C MET A 6 27.02 -80.78 -118.83
N ARG A 7 27.58 -81.98 -119.11
CA ARG A 7 28.10 -82.59 -120.36
C ARG A 7 29.64 -82.62 -120.47
N ARG A 8 30.29 -83.74 -120.81
CA ARG A 8 29.88 -84.80 -121.74
C ARG A 8 30.68 -86.10 -121.49
N LYS A 9 30.01 -87.26 -121.61
CA LYS A 9 30.59 -88.60 -121.85
C LYS A 9 31.47 -88.59 -123.10
N VAL A 10 32.62 -89.28 -123.09
CA VAL A 10 32.97 -90.44 -123.96
C VAL A 10 34.02 -91.28 -123.22
N ALA A 11 33.85 -92.60 -123.31
CA ALA A 11 34.58 -93.66 -122.63
C ALA A 11 35.80 -94.14 -123.45
N PRO A 12 36.43 -95.30 -123.18
CA PRO A 12 37.82 -95.37 -122.74
C PRO A 12 38.74 -96.02 -123.79
N ALA A 13 40.06 -95.92 -123.60
CA ALA A 13 41.00 -96.86 -124.18
C ALA A 13 41.66 -97.62 -123.03
N ALA A 14 41.20 -98.86 -122.85
CA ALA A 14 41.75 -99.83 -121.92
C ALA A 14 43.11 -100.34 -122.44
N ALA A 15 44.01 -100.62 -121.52
CA ALA A 15 45.02 -101.64 -121.73
C ALA A 15 45.17 -102.43 -120.41
N ASP A 16 44.78 -103.70 -120.52
CA ASP A 16 44.64 -104.72 -119.50
C ASP A 16 45.91 -105.03 -118.71
N GLY A 17 45.73 -105.35 -117.42
CA GLY A 17 46.75 -106.03 -116.60
C GLY A 17 46.60 -105.90 -115.08
N ASP A 18 45.87 -104.91 -114.57
CA ASP A 18 46.06 -104.38 -113.20
C ASP A 18 44.83 -104.50 -112.26
N SER A 19 43.77 -105.21 -112.69
CA SER A 19 42.44 -105.14 -112.04
C SER A 19 42.27 -105.98 -110.77
N SER A 20 43.06 -107.05 -110.58
CA SER A 20 42.94 -107.90 -109.39
C SER A 20 43.60 -107.30 -108.14
N GLU A 21 44.72 -106.57 -108.29
CA GLU A 21 45.43 -105.97 -107.14
C GLU A 21 44.70 -104.73 -106.59
N LYS A 22 44.06 -103.92 -107.46
CA LYS A 22 43.20 -102.78 -107.04
C LYS A 22 41.94 -103.21 -106.29
N PHE A 23 41.36 -104.35 -106.63
CA PHE A 23 40.19 -104.88 -105.92
C PHE A 23 40.55 -105.34 -104.50
N ASP A 24 41.70 -106.02 -104.35
CA ASP A 24 42.23 -106.42 -103.04
C ASP A 24 42.65 -105.18 -102.20
N GLN A 25 43.12 -104.09 -102.82
CA GLN A 25 43.40 -102.80 -102.13
C GLN A 25 42.13 -102.13 -101.57
N LEU A 26 41.04 -102.12 -102.35
CA LEU A 26 39.77 -101.52 -101.94
C LEU A 26 39.12 -102.30 -100.78
N LEU A 27 39.12 -103.64 -100.85
CA LEU A 27 38.60 -104.47 -99.76
C LEU A 27 39.36 -104.24 -98.45
N LEU A 28 40.70 -104.13 -98.51
CA LEU A 28 41.53 -103.86 -97.34
C LEU A 28 41.23 -102.47 -96.74
N SER A 29 41.10 -101.43 -97.57
CA SER A 29 40.77 -100.08 -97.11
C SER A 29 39.39 -99.99 -96.43
N SER A 30 38.41 -100.76 -96.92
CA SER A 30 37.09 -100.85 -96.30
C SER A 30 37.13 -101.62 -94.98
N ALA A 31 37.86 -102.72 -94.90
CA ALA A 31 38.02 -103.51 -93.67
C ALA A 31 38.70 -102.69 -92.56
N ILE A 32 39.69 -101.85 -92.89
CA ILE A 32 40.36 -100.96 -91.93
C ILE A 32 39.44 -99.83 -91.47
N CYS A 33 38.72 -99.17 -92.37
CA CYS A 33 37.73 -98.14 -92.00
C CYS A 33 36.62 -98.70 -91.09
N ASN A 34 36.29 -99.98 -91.23
CA ASN A 34 35.24 -100.65 -90.47
C ASN A 34 35.77 -101.46 -89.26
N ASN A 35 37.07 -101.44 -88.96
CA ASN A 35 37.73 -102.18 -87.86
C ASN A 35 37.53 -103.72 -87.90
N GLU A 36 37.56 -104.33 -89.07
CA GLU A 36 37.45 -105.80 -89.24
C GLU A 36 38.80 -106.54 -89.09
N ASP A 37 38.77 -107.85 -88.81
CA ASP A 37 39.99 -108.66 -88.59
C ASP A 37 40.81 -108.82 -89.88
N LEU A 38 42.05 -108.34 -89.83
CA LEU A 38 42.99 -108.33 -90.96
C LEU A 38 43.72 -109.67 -91.16
N GLY A 39 43.55 -110.62 -90.23
CA GLY A 39 44.16 -111.95 -90.27
C GLY A 39 44.00 -112.73 -91.59
N PRO A 40 42.82 -112.76 -92.24
CA PRO A 40 42.61 -113.46 -93.51
C PRO A 40 43.40 -112.87 -94.68
N PHE A 41 43.56 -111.54 -94.73
CA PHE A 41 44.30 -110.83 -95.78
C PHE A 41 45.81 -111.04 -95.63
N VAL A 42 46.32 -111.01 -94.40
CA VAL A 42 47.72 -111.36 -94.11
C VAL A 42 47.98 -112.82 -94.51
N ARG A 43 47.10 -113.75 -94.14
CA ARG A 43 47.26 -115.18 -94.48
C ARG A 43 47.22 -115.43 -96.00
N LYS A 44 46.33 -114.77 -96.74
CA LYS A 44 46.24 -114.82 -98.22
C LYS A 44 47.49 -114.24 -98.91
N ALA A 45 48.07 -113.17 -98.37
CA ALA A 45 49.27 -112.54 -98.92
C ALA A 45 50.54 -113.39 -98.72
N PHE A 46 50.66 -114.10 -97.60
CA PHE A 46 51.78 -115.01 -97.35
C PHE A 46 51.65 -116.34 -98.11
N THR A 47 50.45 -116.91 -98.28
CA THR A 47 50.25 -118.14 -99.07
C THR A 47 50.41 -117.93 -100.59
N SER A 48 50.19 -116.70 -101.07
CA SER A 48 50.41 -116.31 -102.47
C SER A 48 51.86 -115.89 -102.79
N GLY A 49 52.77 -115.95 -101.82
CA GLY A 49 54.19 -115.69 -102.02
C GLY A 49 54.56 -114.22 -102.28
N LYS A 50 53.66 -113.26 -102.03
CA LYS A 50 53.87 -111.82 -102.26
C LYS A 50 53.40 -110.97 -101.05
N PRO A 51 54.15 -110.91 -99.94
CA PRO A 51 53.80 -110.09 -98.77
C PRO A 51 54.05 -108.57 -98.96
N GLU A 52 54.94 -108.18 -99.87
CA GLU A 52 55.30 -106.77 -100.11
C GLU A 52 54.15 -105.93 -100.70
N THR A 53 53.25 -106.54 -101.47
CA THR A 53 52.09 -105.84 -102.05
C THR A 53 51.08 -105.42 -100.98
N LEU A 54 50.86 -106.23 -99.93
CA LEU A 54 49.99 -105.88 -98.80
C LEU A 54 50.55 -104.68 -98.01
N LEU A 55 51.86 -104.67 -97.75
CA LEU A 55 52.56 -103.58 -97.07
C LEU A 55 52.48 -102.26 -97.86
N HIS A 56 52.57 -102.36 -99.19
CA HIS A 56 52.38 -101.21 -100.07
C HIS A 56 50.97 -100.64 -99.98
N HIS A 57 49.94 -101.49 -99.98
CA HIS A 57 48.54 -101.07 -99.84
C HIS A 57 48.24 -100.42 -98.48
N LEU A 58 48.79 -100.93 -97.37
CA LEU A 58 48.66 -100.31 -96.04
C LEU A 58 49.36 -98.94 -95.96
N ARG A 59 50.57 -98.82 -96.50
CA ARG A 59 51.28 -97.53 -96.56
C ARG A 59 50.55 -96.50 -97.42
N HIS A 60 49.93 -96.94 -98.52
CA HIS A 60 49.10 -96.07 -99.35
C HIS A 60 47.86 -95.56 -98.60
N PHE A 61 47.19 -96.43 -97.83
CA PHE A 61 46.03 -96.04 -97.03
C PHE A 61 46.40 -95.03 -95.93
N ALA A 62 47.49 -95.26 -95.20
CA ALA A 62 47.98 -94.33 -94.18
C ALA A 62 48.26 -92.94 -94.76
N ARG A 63 48.96 -92.87 -95.90
CA ARG A 63 49.24 -91.60 -96.60
C ARG A 63 47.97 -90.90 -97.08
N SER A 64 46.96 -91.65 -97.53
CA SER A 64 45.67 -91.08 -97.93
C SER A 64 44.95 -90.43 -96.74
N LYS A 65 44.99 -91.05 -95.55
CA LYS A 65 44.38 -90.49 -94.34
C LYS A 65 45.15 -89.31 -93.76
N GLU A 66 46.48 -89.34 -93.81
CA GLU A 66 47.30 -88.15 -93.49
C GLU A 66 46.95 -86.97 -94.40
N SER A 67 46.80 -87.22 -95.70
CA SER A 67 46.39 -86.17 -96.66
C SER A 67 44.98 -85.63 -96.38
N GLU A 68 44.03 -86.47 -95.97
CA GLU A 68 42.67 -86.05 -95.64
C GLU A 68 42.64 -85.17 -94.38
N ILE A 69 43.43 -85.53 -93.35
CA ILE A 69 43.59 -84.69 -92.15
C ILE A 69 44.26 -83.36 -92.51
N GLU A 70 45.28 -83.39 -93.37
CA GLU A 70 45.98 -82.19 -93.81
C GLU A 70 45.05 -81.25 -94.61
N GLU A 71 44.14 -81.78 -95.43
CA GLU A 71 43.12 -80.98 -96.12
C GLU A 71 42.11 -80.35 -95.15
N VAL A 72 41.62 -81.08 -94.14
CA VAL A 72 40.68 -80.54 -93.14
C VAL A 72 41.37 -79.47 -92.29
N CYS A 73 42.62 -79.69 -91.88
CA CYS A 73 43.41 -78.68 -91.18
C CYS A 73 43.69 -77.47 -92.08
N LYS A 74 43.98 -77.66 -93.37
CA LYS A 74 44.14 -76.55 -94.34
C LYS A 74 42.84 -75.80 -94.62
N ALA A 75 41.68 -76.45 -94.52
CA ALA A 75 40.39 -75.80 -94.72
C ALA A 75 40.02 -74.88 -93.54
N HIS A 76 40.40 -75.24 -92.31
CA HIS A 76 39.91 -74.58 -91.09
C HIS A 76 40.98 -73.95 -90.19
N TYR A 77 42.27 -73.95 -90.57
CA TYR A 77 43.31 -73.32 -89.74
C TYR A 77 43.07 -71.82 -89.52
N GLN A 78 42.50 -71.13 -90.51
CA GLN A 78 42.30 -69.69 -90.44
C GLN A 78 41.18 -69.31 -89.46
N ASP A 79 40.08 -70.05 -89.45
CA ASP A 79 38.98 -69.86 -88.48
C ASP A 79 39.43 -70.14 -87.05
N PHE A 80 40.28 -71.17 -86.86
CA PHE A 80 40.84 -71.50 -85.55
C PHE A 80 41.78 -70.41 -85.03
N ILE A 81 42.67 -69.88 -85.88
CA ILE A 81 43.56 -68.76 -85.53
C ILE A 81 42.72 -67.53 -85.17
N MET A 82 41.69 -67.21 -85.96
CA MET A 82 40.80 -66.08 -85.67
C MET A 82 40.09 -66.22 -84.32
N ALA A 83 39.56 -67.40 -83.98
CA ALA A 83 38.92 -67.62 -82.68
C ALA A 83 39.90 -67.49 -81.50
N VAL A 84 41.15 -67.92 -81.67
CA VAL A 84 42.20 -67.76 -80.66
C VAL A 84 42.63 -66.29 -80.53
N ASP A 85 42.74 -65.56 -81.64
CA ASP A 85 43.05 -64.12 -81.64
C ASP A 85 41.91 -63.30 -81.01
N ASP A 86 40.65 -63.65 -81.28
CA ASP A 86 39.48 -63.02 -80.67
C ASP A 86 39.44 -63.26 -79.15
N LEU A 87 39.72 -64.49 -78.68
CA LEU A 87 39.87 -64.79 -77.25
C LEU A 87 40.99 -64.00 -76.60
N ARG A 88 42.12 -63.80 -77.32
CA ARG A 88 43.23 -63.00 -76.84
C ARG A 88 42.88 -61.50 -76.79
N SER A 89 42.13 -61.00 -77.76
CA SER A 89 41.60 -59.64 -77.76
C SER A 89 40.64 -59.43 -76.60
N LEU A 90 39.73 -60.38 -76.36
CA LEU A 90 38.75 -60.31 -75.27
C LEU A 90 39.45 -60.32 -73.90
N LEU A 91 40.52 -61.12 -73.73
CA LEU A 91 41.37 -61.08 -72.54
C LEU A 91 42.01 -59.70 -72.34
N SER A 92 42.54 -59.10 -73.42
CA SER A 92 43.09 -57.74 -73.39
C SER A 92 42.04 -56.69 -73.02
N ASP A 93 40.82 -56.81 -73.55
CA ASP A 93 39.70 -55.91 -73.25
C ASP A 93 39.22 -56.07 -71.80
N VAL A 94 39.21 -57.29 -71.27
CA VAL A 94 38.89 -57.58 -69.86
C VAL A 94 39.95 -56.98 -68.94
N ASP A 95 41.23 -57.07 -69.28
CA ASP A 95 42.31 -56.43 -68.52
C ASP A 95 42.23 -54.89 -68.59
N SER A 96 41.86 -54.34 -69.76
CA SER A 96 41.58 -52.92 -69.94
C SER A 96 40.38 -52.45 -69.09
N LEU A 97 39.31 -53.24 -69.04
CA LEU A 97 38.14 -52.94 -68.19
C LEU A 97 38.48 -53.04 -66.71
N LYS A 98 39.23 -54.07 -66.30
CA LYS A 98 39.68 -54.26 -64.92
C LYS A 98 40.56 -53.11 -64.45
N SER A 99 41.48 -52.66 -65.30
CA SER A 99 42.31 -51.49 -65.00
C SER A 99 41.49 -50.20 -64.96
N SER A 100 40.52 -50.02 -65.87
CA SER A 100 39.59 -48.88 -65.84
C SER A 100 38.70 -48.85 -64.60
N LEU A 101 38.21 -50.00 -64.15
CA LEU A 101 37.41 -50.14 -62.93
C LEU A 101 38.27 -49.88 -61.68
N SER A 102 39.49 -50.43 -61.65
CA SER A 102 40.45 -50.15 -60.58
C SER A 102 40.79 -48.66 -60.50
N ASN A 103 41.07 -48.03 -61.65
CA ASN A 103 41.33 -46.58 -61.74
C ASN A 103 40.13 -45.75 -61.28
N SER A 104 38.91 -46.15 -61.65
CA SER A 104 37.68 -45.46 -61.21
C SER A 104 37.45 -45.62 -59.72
N ASN A 105 37.70 -46.81 -59.16
CA ASN A 105 37.62 -47.05 -57.72
C ASN A 105 38.68 -46.25 -56.94
N ILE A 106 39.91 -46.18 -57.44
CA ILE A 106 40.98 -45.36 -56.85
C ILE A 106 40.58 -43.88 -56.89
N LYS A 107 40.06 -43.38 -58.03
CA LYS A 107 39.57 -42.00 -58.15
C LYS A 107 38.43 -41.74 -57.17
N LEU A 108 37.45 -42.65 -57.07
CA LEU A 108 36.32 -42.52 -56.16
C LEU A 108 36.78 -42.48 -54.69
N GLN A 109 37.67 -43.39 -54.28
CA GLN A 109 38.23 -43.39 -52.93
C GLN A 109 39.09 -42.14 -52.65
N SER A 110 39.85 -41.67 -53.65
CA SER A 110 40.66 -40.47 -53.54
C SER A 110 39.85 -39.19 -53.34
N VAL A 111 38.59 -39.16 -53.81
CA VAL A 111 37.67 -38.03 -53.62
C VAL A 111 36.81 -38.23 -52.38
N ALA A 112 36.29 -39.44 -52.15
CA ALA A 112 35.39 -39.75 -51.05
C ALA A 112 36.07 -39.70 -49.67
N GLY A 113 37.33 -40.15 -49.56
CA GLY A 113 38.09 -40.11 -48.31
C GLY A 113 38.23 -38.68 -47.76
N PRO A 114 38.80 -37.73 -48.54
CA PRO A 114 38.87 -36.33 -48.14
C PRO A 114 37.50 -35.71 -47.87
N LEU A 115 36.47 -36.04 -48.66
CA LEU A 115 35.12 -35.53 -48.46
C LEU A 115 34.50 -36.01 -47.14
N LEU A 116 34.65 -37.28 -46.79
CA LEU A 116 34.21 -37.84 -45.50
C LEU A 116 34.93 -37.17 -44.34
N SER A 117 36.26 -37.03 -44.41
CA SER A 117 37.03 -36.34 -43.38
C SER A 117 36.61 -34.87 -43.22
N SER A 118 36.26 -34.19 -44.32
CA SER A 118 35.74 -32.83 -44.29
C SER A 118 34.31 -32.77 -43.73
N LEU A 119 33.50 -33.80 -43.94
CA LEU A 119 32.15 -33.90 -43.38
C LEU A 119 32.20 -34.13 -41.87
N ASP A 120 33.07 -35.02 -41.39
CA ASP A 120 33.29 -35.25 -39.96
C ASP A 120 33.78 -33.97 -39.28
N ALA A 121 34.77 -33.29 -39.86
CA ALA A 121 35.24 -32.00 -39.37
C ALA A 121 34.12 -30.94 -39.36
N PHE A 122 33.22 -30.94 -40.35
CA PHE A 122 32.07 -30.04 -40.39
C PHE A 122 31.04 -30.36 -39.28
N VAL A 123 30.76 -31.63 -39.02
CA VAL A 123 29.85 -32.05 -37.95
C VAL A 123 30.42 -31.69 -36.58
N GLU A 124 31.71 -31.92 -36.36
CA GLU A 124 32.40 -31.48 -35.14
C GLU A 124 32.35 -29.97 -34.97
N ALA A 125 32.66 -29.21 -36.03
CA ALA A 125 32.57 -27.75 -36.01
C ALA A 125 31.14 -27.26 -35.73
N ARG A 126 30.13 -27.94 -36.27
CA ARG A 126 28.71 -27.63 -36.01
C ARG A 126 28.32 -27.92 -34.56
N ASN A 127 28.76 -29.03 -33.99
CA ASN A 127 28.55 -29.34 -32.57
C ASN A 127 29.22 -28.32 -31.66
N ILE A 128 30.45 -27.92 -31.98
CA ILE A 128 31.17 -26.85 -31.27
C ILE A 128 30.38 -25.54 -31.38
N SER A 129 29.93 -25.17 -32.57
CA SER A 129 29.13 -23.96 -32.79
C SER A 129 27.83 -23.97 -31.96
N GLN A 130 27.12 -25.11 -31.91
CA GLN A 130 25.90 -25.25 -31.11
C GLN A 130 26.18 -25.16 -29.61
N ASN A 131 27.25 -25.80 -29.13
CA ASN A 131 27.66 -25.70 -27.72
C ASN A 131 28.06 -24.27 -27.34
N VAL A 132 28.78 -23.56 -28.23
CA VAL A 132 29.15 -22.16 -28.06
C VAL A 132 27.90 -21.27 -28.04
N SER A 133 26.90 -21.54 -28.89
CA SER A 133 25.61 -20.82 -28.89
C SER A 133 24.88 -20.98 -27.55
N LEU A 134 24.75 -22.21 -27.04
CA LEU A 134 24.11 -22.49 -25.75
C LEU A 134 24.85 -21.85 -24.57
N ALA A 135 26.20 -21.86 -24.62
CA ALA A 135 27.03 -21.19 -23.64
C ALA A 135 26.82 -19.66 -23.66
N LEU A 136 26.79 -19.06 -24.84
CA LEU A 136 26.52 -17.62 -25.01
C LEU A 136 25.15 -17.22 -24.48
N GLU A 137 24.10 -18.00 -24.77
CA GLU A 137 22.76 -17.76 -24.23
C GLU A 137 22.73 -17.86 -22.70
N SER A 138 23.40 -18.87 -22.14
CA SER A 138 23.52 -19.07 -20.69
C SER A 138 24.25 -17.91 -20.02
N VAL A 139 25.37 -17.45 -20.60
CA VAL A 139 26.12 -16.30 -20.10
C VAL A 139 25.29 -15.02 -20.18
N ARG A 140 24.56 -14.78 -21.28
CA ARG A 140 23.67 -13.61 -21.40
C ARG A 140 22.59 -13.58 -20.31
N LYS A 141 22.02 -14.73 -19.95
CA LYS A 141 21.07 -14.84 -18.83
C LYS A 141 21.74 -14.52 -17.49
N CYS A 142 22.93 -15.05 -17.25
CA CYS A 142 23.70 -14.78 -16.02
C CYS A 142 24.09 -13.30 -15.89
N VAL A 143 24.46 -12.62 -16.99
CA VAL A 143 24.77 -11.18 -16.98
C VAL A 143 23.54 -10.35 -16.60
N LYS A 144 22.37 -10.64 -17.19
CA LYS A 144 21.12 -9.96 -16.82
C LYS A 144 20.75 -10.19 -15.36
N LEU A 145 20.88 -11.42 -14.88
CA LEU A 145 20.66 -11.76 -13.48
C LEU A 145 21.60 -10.99 -12.55
N ALA A 146 22.90 -10.93 -12.89
CA ALA A 146 23.89 -10.19 -12.10
C ALA A 146 23.60 -8.67 -12.07
N ASP A 147 23.17 -8.09 -13.19
CA ASP A 147 22.73 -6.69 -13.25
C ASP A 147 21.52 -6.43 -12.35
N LEU A 148 20.50 -7.29 -12.41
CA LEU A 148 19.32 -7.18 -11.54
C LEU A 148 19.68 -7.32 -10.05
N CYS A 149 20.57 -8.26 -9.70
CA CYS A 149 21.07 -8.40 -8.33
C CYS A 149 21.86 -7.16 -7.89
N SER A 150 22.71 -6.59 -8.75
CA SER A 150 23.45 -5.37 -8.48
C SER A 150 22.50 -4.19 -8.23
N ARG A 151 21.47 -4.04 -9.06
CA ARG A 151 20.44 -3.02 -8.90
C ARG A 151 19.62 -3.21 -7.62
N ALA A 152 19.26 -4.44 -7.28
CA ALA A 152 18.57 -4.74 -6.02
C ALA A 152 19.43 -4.33 -4.82
N ASN A 153 20.73 -4.64 -4.83
CA ASN A 153 21.67 -4.25 -3.79
C ASN A 153 21.81 -2.72 -3.67
N LEU A 154 21.84 -2.00 -4.80
CA LEU A 154 21.88 -0.53 -4.81
C LEU A 154 20.58 0.08 -4.24
N HIS A 155 19.42 -0.50 -4.58
CA HIS A 155 18.14 -0.04 -4.02
C HIS A 155 18.05 -0.34 -2.51
N LEU A 156 18.58 -1.47 -2.05
CA LEU A 156 18.69 -1.81 -0.63
C LEU A 156 19.59 -0.83 0.13
N SER A 157 20.74 -0.45 -0.43
CA SER A 157 21.64 0.53 0.21
C SER A 157 21.02 1.93 0.27
N ASN A 158 20.22 2.30 -0.72
CA ASN A 158 19.57 3.61 -0.80
C ASN A 158 18.23 3.68 -0.05
N ASN A 159 17.84 2.64 0.71
CA ASN A 159 16.55 2.51 1.40
C ASN A 159 15.31 2.52 0.49
N ASN A 160 15.47 2.29 -0.81
CA ASN A 160 14.34 2.22 -1.74
C ASN A 160 13.77 0.80 -1.77
N PHE A 161 13.14 0.40 -0.66
CA PHE A 161 12.67 -0.97 -0.43
C PHE A 161 11.65 -1.45 -1.46
N TYR A 162 10.73 -0.59 -1.92
CA TYR A 162 9.77 -0.97 -2.95
C TYR A 162 10.44 -1.36 -4.27
N MET A 163 11.39 -0.56 -4.75
CA MET A 163 12.14 -0.86 -5.98
C MET A 163 13.03 -2.10 -5.80
N ALA A 164 13.59 -2.29 -4.60
CA ALA A 164 14.33 -3.51 -4.26
C ALA A 164 13.44 -4.75 -4.33
N LEU A 165 12.24 -4.71 -3.75
CA LEU A 165 11.27 -5.81 -3.83
C LEU A 165 10.87 -6.10 -5.28
N LYS A 166 10.56 -5.07 -6.07
CA LYS A 166 10.24 -5.26 -7.50
C LYS A 166 11.38 -5.94 -8.28
N CYS A 167 12.63 -5.59 -7.99
CA CYS A 167 13.79 -6.29 -8.56
C CYS A 167 13.85 -7.75 -8.10
N VAL A 168 13.62 -8.01 -6.82
CA VAL A 168 13.58 -9.36 -6.25
C VAL A 168 12.46 -10.21 -6.86
N ASP A 169 11.26 -9.64 -7.02
CA ASP A 169 10.11 -10.30 -7.64
C ASP A 169 10.39 -10.62 -9.11
N SER A 170 11.07 -9.71 -9.82
CA SER A 170 11.51 -9.95 -11.21
C SER A 170 12.52 -11.10 -11.29
N ILE A 171 13.44 -11.19 -10.33
CA ILE A 171 14.41 -12.29 -10.24
C ILE A 171 13.70 -13.62 -9.99
N GLU A 172 12.73 -13.64 -9.06
CA GLU A 172 11.96 -14.83 -8.72
C GLU A 172 11.10 -15.32 -9.89
N GLY A 173 10.33 -14.43 -10.52
CA GLY A 173 9.42 -14.80 -11.61
C GLY A 173 10.09 -15.13 -12.94
N GLU A 174 11.17 -14.43 -13.31
CA GLU A 174 11.78 -14.60 -14.64
C GLU A 174 13.00 -15.53 -14.65
N PHE A 175 13.79 -15.58 -13.56
CA PHE A 175 15.14 -16.14 -13.60
C PHE A 175 15.33 -17.41 -12.76
N ILE A 176 14.54 -17.68 -11.73
CA ILE A 176 14.74 -18.90 -10.91
C ILE A 176 14.65 -20.18 -11.76
N ASP A 177 13.59 -20.32 -12.56
CA ASP A 177 13.39 -21.49 -13.41
C ASP A 177 14.38 -21.56 -14.59
N LYS A 178 14.78 -20.39 -15.12
CA LYS A 178 15.61 -20.25 -16.33
C LYS A 178 17.12 -20.24 -16.04
N THR A 179 17.53 -20.25 -14.78
CA THR A 179 18.95 -20.22 -14.39
C THR A 179 19.59 -21.59 -14.62
N PRO A 180 20.66 -21.69 -15.44
CA PRO A 180 21.31 -22.95 -15.78
C PRO A 180 22.22 -23.49 -14.66
N SER A 181 22.69 -22.64 -13.75
CA SER A 181 23.55 -23.04 -12.62
C SER A 181 22.72 -23.37 -11.38
N SER A 182 22.85 -24.61 -10.90
CA SER A 182 22.19 -25.07 -9.67
C SER A 182 22.70 -24.35 -8.42
N THR A 183 23.97 -23.94 -8.39
CA THR A 183 24.55 -23.18 -7.26
C THR A 183 23.96 -21.78 -7.17
N LEU A 184 23.85 -21.07 -8.30
CA LEU A 184 23.23 -19.74 -8.32
C LEU A 184 21.75 -19.80 -7.94
N ARG A 185 21.03 -20.81 -8.43
CA ARG A 185 19.63 -21.03 -8.07
C ARG A 185 19.45 -21.23 -6.57
N LYS A 186 20.21 -22.15 -5.95
CA LYS A 186 20.16 -22.38 -4.50
C LYS A 186 20.52 -21.14 -3.68
N MET A 187 21.47 -20.34 -4.17
CA MET A 187 21.85 -19.09 -3.51
C MET A 187 20.69 -18.08 -3.56
N LEU A 188 20.03 -17.91 -4.70
CA LEU A 188 18.86 -17.03 -4.85
C LEU A 188 17.68 -17.50 -4.00
N GLU A 189 17.36 -18.79 -4.02
CA GLU A 189 16.29 -19.40 -3.21
C GLU A 189 16.49 -19.14 -1.71
N LYS A 190 17.74 -19.07 -1.24
CA LYS A 190 18.06 -18.73 0.14
C LYS A 190 18.06 -17.22 0.41
N GLN A 191 18.67 -16.43 -0.47
CA GLN A 191 18.88 -14.99 -0.25
C GLN A 191 17.60 -14.16 -0.43
N ILE A 192 16.69 -14.55 -1.33
CA ILE A 192 15.45 -13.82 -1.58
C ILE A 192 14.58 -13.72 -0.30
N PRO A 193 14.29 -14.83 0.42
CA PRO A 193 13.61 -14.77 1.71
C PRO A 193 14.35 -13.94 2.77
N GLU A 194 15.69 -14.04 2.82
CA GLU A 194 16.52 -13.26 3.75
C GLU A 194 16.38 -11.75 3.49
N ILE A 195 16.37 -11.33 2.22
CA ILE A 195 16.17 -9.93 1.82
C ILE A 195 14.76 -9.47 2.19
N ARG A 196 13.72 -10.25 1.90
CA ARG A 196 12.33 -9.92 2.27
C ARG A 196 12.18 -9.74 3.79
N SER A 197 12.75 -10.66 4.57
CA SER A 197 12.77 -10.57 6.04
C SER A 197 13.59 -9.38 6.56
N TYR A 198 14.69 -9.03 5.90
CA TYR A 198 15.45 -7.82 6.23
C TYR A 198 14.64 -6.55 5.99
N ILE A 199 13.95 -6.46 4.85
CA ILE A 199 13.08 -5.34 4.50
C ILE A 199 11.92 -5.24 5.50
N GLU A 200 11.24 -6.35 5.80
CA GLU A 200 10.15 -6.40 6.81
C GLU A 200 10.64 -5.88 8.16
N ARG A 201 11.78 -6.36 8.67
CA ARG A 201 12.34 -5.90 9.96
C ARG A 201 12.66 -4.42 9.97
N LYS A 202 13.22 -3.89 8.88
CA LYS A 202 13.62 -2.49 8.79
C LYS A 202 12.41 -1.56 8.75
N ILE A 203 11.37 -1.95 8.03
CA ILE A 203 10.11 -1.19 7.94
C ILE A 203 9.34 -1.26 9.25
N ASN A 204 9.31 -2.42 9.91
CA ASN A 204 8.70 -2.53 11.23
C ASN A 204 9.39 -1.63 12.26
N LYS A 205 10.72 -1.46 12.14
CA LYS A 205 11.44 -0.48 12.95
C LYS A 205 11.04 0.97 12.58
N GLU A 206 11.06 1.33 11.29
CA GLU A 206 10.64 2.67 10.84
C GLU A 206 9.20 3.01 11.30
N PHE A 207 8.29 2.03 11.24
CA PHE A 207 6.94 2.17 11.73
C PHE A 207 6.86 2.28 13.26
N GLY A 208 7.68 1.50 13.99
CA GLY A 208 7.80 1.63 15.44
C GLY A 208 8.29 3.01 15.87
N ASP A 209 9.29 3.56 15.17
CA ASP A 209 9.81 4.91 15.39
C ASP A 209 8.71 5.96 15.09
N TRP A 210 7.97 5.78 13.98
CA TRP A 210 6.81 6.61 13.65
C TRP A 210 5.71 6.56 14.73
N LEU A 211 5.42 5.39 15.32
CA LEU A 211 4.46 5.26 16.41
C LEU A 211 4.83 6.09 17.64
N VAL A 212 6.13 6.26 17.92
CA VAL A 212 6.61 7.11 19.01
C VAL A 212 6.46 8.59 18.65
N GLU A 213 6.89 8.96 17.45
CA GLU A 213 6.82 10.34 16.96
C GLU A 213 5.37 10.84 16.86
N ILE A 214 4.47 10.05 16.28
CA ILE A 214 3.07 10.43 16.09
C ILE A 214 2.37 10.65 17.43
N ARG A 215 2.78 9.99 18.51
CA ARG A 215 2.22 10.21 19.86
C ARG A 215 2.53 11.62 20.36
N ILE A 216 3.74 12.13 20.13
CA ILE A 216 4.15 13.49 20.50
C ILE A 216 3.44 14.51 19.62
N VAL A 217 3.42 14.26 18.31
CA VAL A 217 2.75 15.12 17.32
C VAL A 217 1.25 15.21 17.63
N SER A 218 0.60 14.10 17.98
CA SER A 218 -0.81 14.05 18.37
C SER A 218 -1.11 15.05 19.47
N ARG A 219 -0.31 15.09 20.55
CA ARG A 219 -0.50 16.06 21.64
C ARG A 219 -0.53 17.50 21.14
N ASN A 220 0.44 17.86 20.31
CA ASN A 220 0.56 19.22 19.78
C ASN A 220 -0.59 19.54 18.82
N LEU A 221 -0.99 18.60 17.98
CA LEU A 221 -2.15 18.74 17.08
C LEU A 221 -3.43 18.97 17.86
N GLY A 222 -3.67 18.19 18.92
CA GLY A 222 -4.85 18.37 19.76
C GLY A 222 -4.85 19.72 20.48
N GLN A 223 -3.70 20.17 20.99
CA GLN A 223 -3.58 21.48 21.62
C GLN A 223 -3.84 22.62 20.63
N LEU A 224 -3.30 22.53 19.41
CA LEU A 224 -3.53 23.51 18.34
C LEU A 224 -5.00 23.51 17.90
N ALA A 225 -5.60 22.34 17.71
CA ALA A 225 -7.00 22.21 17.30
C ALA A 225 -7.97 22.78 18.35
N ILE A 226 -7.72 22.50 19.64
CA ILE A 226 -8.48 23.08 20.75
C ILE A 226 -8.24 24.60 20.84
N GLY A 227 -7.00 25.07 20.63
CA GLY A 227 -6.68 26.50 20.58
C GLY A 227 -7.40 27.24 19.45
N GLN A 228 -7.55 26.61 18.27
CA GLN A 228 -8.35 27.14 17.17
C GLN A 228 -9.84 27.20 17.52
N ALA A 229 -10.38 26.17 18.20
CA ALA A 229 -11.76 26.20 18.68
C ALA A 229 -11.98 27.33 19.71
N SER A 230 -11.00 27.58 20.58
CA SER A 230 -11.03 28.69 21.54
C SER A 230 -11.01 30.05 20.84
N SER A 231 -10.09 30.25 19.90
CA SER A 231 -9.98 31.50 19.13
C SER A 231 -11.24 31.77 18.29
N ALA A 232 -11.85 30.73 17.74
CA ALA A 232 -13.11 30.85 17.01
C ALA A 232 -14.27 31.25 17.93
N ARG A 233 -14.35 30.68 19.14
CA ARG A 233 -15.35 31.07 20.15
C ARG A 233 -15.18 32.51 20.61
N GLN A 234 -13.94 32.97 20.81
CA GLN A 234 -13.64 34.36 21.17
C GLN A 234 -14.13 35.34 20.11
N ARG A 235 -13.85 35.06 18.83
CA ARG A 235 -14.36 35.86 17.71
C ARG A 235 -15.89 35.89 17.66
N GLU A 236 -16.54 34.76 17.91
CA GLU A 236 -18.01 34.70 17.95
C GLU A 236 -18.60 35.53 19.11
N GLU A 237 -17.97 35.50 20.29
CA GLU A 237 -18.40 36.30 21.43
C GLU A 237 -18.16 37.81 21.19
N GLU A 238 -17.04 38.20 20.59
CA GLU A 238 -16.77 39.59 20.21
C GLU A 238 -17.82 40.12 19.23
N LEU A 239 -18.21 39.32 18.24
CA LEU A 239 -19.29 39.66 17.31
C LEU A 239 -20.63 39.82 18.04
N ARG A 240 -20.96 38.95 19.00
CA ARG A 240 -22.17 39.08 19.83
C ARG A 240 -22.16 40.33 20.70
N ILE A 241 -21.00 40.70 21.24
CA ILE A 241 -20.86 41.93 22.04
C ILE A 241 -21.06 43.15 21.15
N LYS A 242 -20.41 43.20 19.97
CA LYS A 242 -20.61 44.28 18.98
C LYS A 242 -22.06 44.40 18.56
N GLN A 243 -22.74 43.27 18.31
CA GLN A 243 -24.16 43.25 17.98
C GLN A 243 -25.02 43.83 19.10
N ARG A 244 -24.79 43.42 20.36
CA ARG A 244 -25.50 43.98 21.52
C ARG A 244 -25.27 45.49 21.68
N GLN A 245 -24.04 45.96 21.49
CA GLN A 245 -23.72 47.39 21.54
C GLN A 245 -24.42 48.18 20.42
N ALA A 246 -24.50 47.63 19.21
CA ALA A 246 -25.24 48.23 18.11
C ALA A 246 -26.75 48.31 18.41
N GLU A 247 -27.33 47.25 18.97
CA GLU A 247 -28.73 47.22 19.39
C GLU A 247 -29.03 48.24 20.50
N GLU A 248 -28.14 48.39 21.49
CA GLU A 248 -28.25 49.38 22.56
C GLU A 248 -28.11 50.82 22.06
N GLN A 249 -27.18 51.08 21.13
CA GLN A 249 -27.01 52.40 20.50
C GLN A 249 -28.20 52.77 19.61
N THR A 250 -28.78 51.79 18.91
CA THR A 250 -29.98 51.98 18.09
C THR A 250 -31.20 52.34 18.94
N ARG A 251 -31.25 51.93 20.22
CA ARG A 251 -32.32 52.32 21.16
C ARG A 251 -32.23 53.78 21.63
N LEU A 252 -31.05 54.41 21.56
CA LEU A 252 -30.83 55.80 21.97
C LEU A 252 -30.99 56.81 20.82
N SER A 253 -30.88 56.35 19.56
CA SER A 253 -31.09 57.18 18.37
C SER A 253 -32.44 56.91 17.72
N LEU A 254 -33.44 57.73 18.04
CA LEU A 254 -34.79 57.69 17.45
C LEU A 254 -34.84 58.23 16.00
N ARG A 255 -33.78 58.06 15.20
CA ARG A 255 -33.77 58.50 13.81
C ARG A 255 -32.88 57.60 12.93
N ASP A 256 -33.56 56.90 12.02
CA ASP A 256 -33.10 56.25 10.79
C ASP A 256 -31.86 55.33 10.87
N CYS A 257 -32.10 54.00 10.81
CA CYS A 257 -31.07 53.04 10.43
C CYS A 257 -31.41 52.42 9.07
N VAL A 258 -30.67 52.85 8.05
CA VAL A 258 -30.43 52.08 6.83
C VAL A 258 -29.55 50.90 7.23
N TYR A 259 -29.98 49.69 6.87
CA TYR A 259 -29.18 48.48 7.01
C TYR A 259 -27.88 48.61 6.20
N ALA A 260 -26.75 48.87 6.86
CA ALA A 260 -25.44 48.64 6.29
C ALA A 260 -25.00 47.24 6.74
N LEU A 261 -25.25 46.24 5.88
CA LEU A 261 -24.50 44.99 5.90
C LEU A 261 -23.09 45.33 5.42
N GLU A 262 -22.20 45.70 6.32
CA GLU A 262 -20.77 45.63 6.05
C GLU A 262 -20.36 44.17 6.21
N GLU A 263 -20.32 43.46 5.08
CA GLU A 263 -19.47 42.29 4.95
C GLU A 263 -18.03 42.81 5.05
N GLU A 264 -17.45 42.76 6.26
CA GLU A 264 -15.99 42.81 6.40
C GLU A 264 -15.46 41.52 5.76
N ASP A 265 -15.08 41.62 4.48
CA ASP A 265 -14.13 40.71 3.84
C ASP A 265 -12.82 40.78 4.66
N ASP A 266 -12.66 39.86 5.60
CA ASP A 266 -11.41 39.69 6.34
C ASP A 266 -10.32 39.19 5.38
N ASP A 267 -9.54 40.16 4.91
CA ASP A 267 -8.16 40.10 4.47
C ASP A 267 -7.36 39.03 5.25
N ASP A 268 -6.99 37.97 4.53
CA ASP A 268 -6.02 36.95 4.94
C ASP A 268 -4.64 37.61 5.16
N GLY A 269 -4.46 38.17 6.36
CA GLY A 269 -3.31 38.97 6.75
C GLY A 269 -2.33 38.27 7.69
N LEU A 270 -1.85 37.06 7.39
CA LEU A 270 -0.61 36.54 7.99
C LEU A 270 0.27 35.78 6.99
N GLY A 271 1.17 36.53 6.35
CA GLY A 271 2.56 36.12 6.17
C GLY A 271 2.88 35.14 5.04
N ASP A 272 3.15 35.71 3.87
CA ASP A 272 4.02 35.14 2.85
C ASP A 272 5.35 34.61 3.45
N GLN A 273 5.50 33.29 3.45
CA GLN A 273 6.79 32.63 3.20
C GLN A 273 6.56 31.19 2.73
N GLY A 274 6.70 30.98 1.42
CA GLY A 274 6.97 29.66 0.84
C GLY A 274 5.86 29.07 -0.02
N LYS A 275 5.77 29.54 -1.26
CA LYS A 275 5.30 28.74 -2.40
C LYS A 275 5.99 27.37 -2.38
N ASP A 276 5.20 26.30 -2.37
CA ASP A 276 5.30 25.22 -3.37
C ASP A 276 4.23 24.13 -3.14
N GLY A 277 3.51 23.79 -4.21
CA GLY A 277 2.99 22.44 -4.44
C GLY A 277 1.57 22.13 -3.97
N TYR A 278 0.63 22.23 -4.91
CA TYR A 278 -0.66 21.53 -5.01
C TYR A 278 -0.94 20.47 -3.92
N ASN A 279 -1.93 20.72 -3.06
CA ASN A 279 -2.63 19.62 -2.40
C ASN A 279 -4.10 19.91 -2.15
N ASN A 280 -4.88 18.85 -2.35
CA ASN A 280 -6.34 18.74 -2.37
C ASN A 280 -7.05 19.38 -1.16
N GLY A 281 -8.28 19.85 -1.41
CA GLY A 281 -9.14 20.57 -0.47
C GLY A 281 -9.48 19.87 0.86
N SER A 282 -9.82 20.73 1.82
CA SER A 282 -10.36 20.46 3.18
C SER A 282 -9.40 19.88 4.23
N SER A 283 -8.45 20.71 4.69
CA SER A 283 -7.97 20.87 6.09
C SER A 283 -6.62 21.59 6.08
N GLY A 284 -6.61 22.84 5.64
CA GLY A 284 -5.43 23.68 5.80
C GLY A 284 -5.17 23.92 7.30
N VAL A 285 -3.89 23.87 7.70
CA VAL A 285 -3.30 24.24 9.02
C VAL A 285 -2.69 23.08 9.86
N LEU A 286 -3.03 21.80 9.65
CA LEU A 286 -2.48 20.70 10.48
C LEU A 286 -1.78 19.57 9.67
N GLY A 287 -0.90 19.96 8.74
CA GLY A 287 -0.14 19.01 7.92
C GLY A 287 0.99 18.33 8.70
N PHE A 288 0.73 17.17 9.32
CA PHE A 288 1.78 16.25 9.81
C PHE A 288 2.07 15.15 8.78
N ASP A 289 3.27 14.56 8.82
CA ASP A 289 3.70 13.58 7.83
C ASP A 289 3.19 12.16 8.14
N LEU A 290 2.53 11.56 7.15
CA LEU A 290 2.04 10.17 7.17
C LEU A 290 2.81 9.29 6.17
N THR A 291 3.83 9.85 5.50
CA THR A 291 4.61 9.15 4.46
C THR A 291 5.24 7.88 4.98
N SER A 292 5.81 7.89 6.19
CA SER A 292 6.39 6.69 6.83
C SER A 292 5.36 5.59 7.03
N LEU A 293 4.14 5.94 7.45
CA LEU A 293 3.03 5.00 7.62
C LEU A 293 2.60 4.40 6.27
N TYR A 294 2.36 5.24 5.26
CA TYR A 294 1.90 4.75 3.96
C TYR A 294 2.98 3.95 3.23
N ARG A 295 4.25 4.35 3.36
CA ARG A 295 5.38 3.58 2.84
C ARG A 295 5.44 2.21 3.51
N ALA A 296 5.28 2.15 4.83
CA ALA A 296 5.22 0.88 5.55
C ALA A 296 4.04 0.02 5.07
N TYR A 297 2.84 0.59 4.96
CA TYR A 297 1.65 -0.11 4.50
C TYR A 297 1.80 -0.65 3.07
N HIS A 298 2.26 0.19 2.14
CA HIS A 298 2.44 -0.18 0.73
C HIS A 298 3.49 -1.29 0.56
N ILE A 299 4.56 -1.28 1.35
CA ILE A 299 5.56 -2.35 1.29
C ILE A 299 5.00 -3.65 1.87
N HIS A 300 4.23 -3.60 2.96
CA HIS A 300 3.55 -4.79 3.49
C HIS A 300 2.52 -5.36 2.49
N GLN A 301 1.85 -4.50 1.73
CA GLN A 301 0.98 -4.92 0.62
C GLN A 301 1.77 -5.63 -0.48
N THR A 302 2.95 -5.11 -0.84
CA THR A 302 3.85 -5.73 -1.83
C THR A 302 4.36 -7.10 -1.35
N LEU A 303 4.55 -7.28 -0.04
CA LEU A 303 4.95 -8.55 0.58
C LEU A 303 3.79 -9.56 0.76
N GLY A 304 2.53 -9.16 0.51
CA GLY A 304 1.35 -10.00 0.75
C GLY A 304 1.01 -10.17 2.24
N LEU A 305 1.46 -9.24 3.10
CA LEU A 305 1.27 -9.27 4.55
C LEU A 305 0.32 -8.14 5.04
N GLU A 306 -0.62 -7.72 4.18
CA GLU A 306 -1.47 -6.56 4.45
C GLU A 306 -2.34 -6.71 5.71
N ASP A 307 -3.01 -7.84 5.88
CA ASP A 307 -3.92 -8.08 7.01
C ASP A 307 -3.17 -8.10 8.35
N ARG A 308 -1.97 -8.69 8.34
CA ARG A 308 -1.09 -8.74 9.52
C ARG A 308 -0.67 -7.33 9.92
N PHE A 309 -0.35 -6.46 8.95
CA PHE A 309 0.01 -5.07 9.23
C PHE A 309 -1.19 -4.25 9.72
N ARG A 310 -2.39 -4.45 9.15
CA ARG A 310 -3.62 -3.80 9.63
C ARG A 310 -3.91 -4.12 11.10
N GLN A 311 -3.84 -5.40 11.46
CA GLN A 311 -3.97 -5.85 12.86
C GLN A 311 -2.88 -5.25 13.75
N TYR A 312 -1.63 -5.27 13.27
CA TYR A 312 -0.50 -4.71 14.02
C TYR A 312 -0.66 -3.20 14.25
N TYR A 313 -1.08 -2.42 13.25
CA TYR A 313 -1.40 -1.00 13.39
C TYR A 313 -2.49 -0.79 14.43
N PHE A 314 -3.63 -1.46 14.28
CA PHE A 314 -4.79 -1.28 15.16
C PHE A 314 -4.47 -1.61 16.62
N GLU A 315 -3.84 -2.76 16.88
CA GLU A 315 -3.49 -3.16 18.25
C GLU A 315 -2.49 -2.20 18.90
N ASN A 316 -1.48 -1.72 18.17
CA ASN A 316 -0.54 -0.73 18.73
C ASN A 316 -1.23 0.61 19.03
N ARG A 317 -2.09 1.11 18.14
CA ARG A 317 -2.83 2.37 18.36
C ARG A 317 -3.82 2.25 19.51
N LYS A 318 -4.50 1.11 19.64
CA LYS A 318 -5.37 0.79 20.79
C LYS A 318 -4.60 0.72 22.11
N LEU A 319 -3.40 0.13 22.11
CA LEU A 319 -2.51 0.11 23.27
C LEU A 319 -2.03 1.51 23.64
N GLN A 320 -1.65 2.34 22.67
CA GLN A 320 -1.25 3.74 22.90
C GLN A 320 -2.39 4.53 23.53
N LEU A 321 -3.60 4.46 22.98
CA LEU A 321 -4.77 5.11 23.54
C LEU A 321 -5.05 4.63 24.98
N THR A 322 -4.98 3.32 25.22
CA THR A 322 -5.18 2.75 26.56
C THR A 322 -4.12 3.22 27.56
N SER A 323 -2.87 3.35 27.12
CA SER A 323 -1.77 3.91 27.92
C SER A 323 -1.96 5.40 28.18
N ASP A 324 -2.44 6.18 27.21
CA ASP A 324 -2.73 7.61 27.35
C ASP A 324 -3.84 7.86 28.39
N PHE A 325 -4.75 6.90 28.61
CA PHE A 325 -5.76 6.96 29.67
C PHE A 325 -5.23 6.69 31.09
N GLN A 326 -4.04 6.12 31.23
CA GLN A 326 -3.43 5.92 32.55
C GLN A 326 -2.84 7.25 33.02
N VAL A 327 -3.70 8.14 33.51
CA VAL A 327 -3.27 9.40 34.13
C VAL A 327 -2.36 9.05 35.30
N SER A 328 -1.11 9.53 35.26
CA SER A 328 -0.17 9.34 36.36
C SER A 328 -0.72 10.04 37.61
N SER A 329 -0.96 9.28 38.68
CA SER A 329 -1.48 9.78 39.96
C SER A 329 -0.53 10.76 40.68
N MET A 330 0.65 11.02 40.10
CA MET A 330 1.68 11.91 40.63
C MET A 330 1.39 13.39 40.36
N THR A 331 0.62 13.73 39.33
CA THR A 331 0.28 15.12 38.99
C THR A 331 -1.21 15.40 39.28
N PRO A 332 -1.55 16.52 39.94
CA PRO A 332 -2.93 16.94 40.10
C PRO A 332 -3.65 16.99 38.74
N PHE A 333 -4.88 16.50 38.69
CA PHE A 333 -5.67 16.48 37.44
C PHE A 333 -5.85 17.89 36.87
N LEU A 334 -5.96 18.90 37.74
CA LEU A 334 -6.09 20.30 37.33
C LEU A 334 -4.89 20.81 36.51
N GLU A 335 -3.67 20.32 36.75
CA GLU A 335 -2.49 20.75 35.98
C GLU A 335 -2.33 19.95 34.68
N SER A 336 -2.80 18.70 34.68
CA SER A 336 -2.61 17.76 33.57
C SER A 336 -3.79 17.69 32.60
N HIS A 337 -4.99 18.17 32.95
CA HIS A 337 -6.21 18.03 32.15
C HIS A 337 -6.05 18.52 30.71
N GLN A 338 -5.36 19.65 30.49
CA GLN A 338 -5.16 20.19 29.15
C GLN A 338 -4.37 19.23 28.26
N THR A 339 -3.27 18.70 28.79
CA THR A 339 -2.41 17.74 28.07
C THR A 339 -3.10 16.41 27.86
N PHE A 340 -3.89 15.94 28.84
CA PHE A 340 -4.67 14.72 28.76
C PHE A 340 -5.70 14.79 27.63
N PHE A 341 -6.54 15.83 27.61
CA PHE A 341 -7.56 15.99 26.59
C PHE A 341 -6.97 16.36 25.22
N ALA A 342 -5.88 17.14 25.17
CA ALA A 342 -5.17 17.40 23.92
C ALA A 342 -4.58 16.12 23.31
N GLN A 343 -4.01 15.23 24.11
CA GLN A 343 -3.50 13.95 23.64
C GLN A 343 -4.61 13.11 22.98
N ILE A 344 -5.77 13.02 23.62
CA ILE A 344 -6.93 12.28 23.11
C ILE A 344 -7.46 12.93 21.83
N ALA A 345 -7.63 14.25 21.83
CA ALA A 345 -8.07 14.99 20.63
C ALA A 345 -7.13 14.72 19.45
N GLY A 346 -5.83 14.84 19.68
CA GLY A 346 -4.79 14.56 18.71
C GLY A 346 -4.84 13.15 18.15
N PHE A 347 -5.02 12.15 19.02
CA PHE A 347 -5.13 10.75 18.61
C PHE A 347 -6.26 10.57 17.59
N PHE A 348 -7.46 11.08 17.89
CA PHE A 348 -8.62 10.94 17.00
C PHE A 348 -8.51 11.80 15.73
N ILE A 349 -7.87 12.97 15.78
CA ILE A 349 -7.56 13.76 14.57
C ILE A 349 -6.62 12.98 13.64
N VAL A 350 -5.63 12.27 14.20
CA VAL A 350 -4.73 11.42 13.41
C VAL A 350 -5.47 10.24 12.81
N GLU A 351 -6.26 9.50 13.59
CA GLU A 351 -7.02 8.35 13.09
C GLU A 351 -8.03 8.75 12.01
N ASP A 352 -8.70 9.89 12.19
CA ASP A 352 -9.64 10.43 11.21
C ASP A 352 -8.95 10.79 9.88
N ARG A 353 -7.74 11.37 9.96
CA ARG A 353 -6.93 11.59 8.76
C ARG A 353 -6.50 10.28 8.11
N VAL A 354 -6.00 9.31 8.88
CA VAL A 354 -5.61 7.98 8.39
C VAL A 354 -6.80 7.27 7.73
N LEU A 355 -7.98 7.32 8.34
CA LEU A 355 -9.21 6.72 7.82
C LEU A 355 -9.56 7.29 6.44
N ARG A 356 -9.45 8.61 6.24
CA ARG A 356 -9.76 9.26 4.95
C ARG A 356 -8.76 8.99 3.83
N THR A 357 -7.52 8.64 4.16
CA THR A 357 -6.38 8.70 3.21
C THR A 357 -5.69 7.37 2.98
N SER A 358 -5.81 6.42 3.90
CA SER A 358 -5.03 5.17 3.90
C SER A 358 -5.55 4.08 2.96
N GLY A 359 -6.70 4.30 2.29
CA GLY A 359 -7.25 3.35 1.33
C GLY A 359 -7.68 2.01 1.94
N GLY A 360 -7.99 1.98 3.24
CA GLY A 360 -8.47 0.78 3.95
C GLY A 360 -7.48 0.17 4.95
N LEU A 361 -6.53 0.94 5.50
CA LEU A 361 -5.69 0.46 6.61
C LEU A 361 -6.51 0.23 7.90
N ILE A 362 -7.51 1.09 8.13
CA ILE A 362 -8.41 1.03 9.28
C ILE A 362 -9.86 1.16 8.79
N LEU A 363 -10.78 0.41 9.42
CA LEU A 363 -12.20 0.49 9.10
C LEU A 363 -12.85 1.58 9.95
N LYS A 364 -13.89 2.22 9.40
CA LYS A 364 -14.65 3.24 10.12
C LYS A 364 -15.21 2.70 11.45
N MET A 365 -15.72 1.48 11.43
CA MET A 365 -16.27 0.80 12.61
C MET A 365 -15.23 0.59 13.71
N ASP A 366 -13.96 0.36 13.36
CA ASP A 366 -12.88 0.20 14.33
C ASP A 366 -12.58 1.52 15.06
N VAL A 367 -12.57 2.64 14.31
CA VAL A 367 -12.39 3.99 14.88
C VAL A 367 -13.58 4.38 15.75
N GLU A 368 -14.81 4.06 15.33
CA GLU A 368 -16.04 4.28 16.12
C GLU A 368 -15.99 3.50 17.44
N ASN A 369 -15.61 2.22 17.42
CA ASN A 369 -15.45 1.40 18.63
C ASN A 369 -14.37 1.94 19.59
N LEU A 370 -13.24 2.43 19.04
CA LEU A 370 -12.20 3.09 19.83
C LEU A 370 -12.73 4.38 20.47
N TRP A 371 -13.51 5.17 19.74
CA TRP A 371 -14.13 6.40 20.23
C TRP A 371 -15.13 6.13 21.35
N GLU A 372 -16.04 5.16 21.20
CA GLU A 372 -17.00 4.79 22.24
C GLU A 372 -16.30 4.40 23.55
N THR A 373 -15.25 3.58 23.45
CA THR A 373 -14.44 3.18 24.60
C THR A 373 -13.72 4.39 25.23
N ALA A 374 -13.19 5.30 24.40
CA ALA A 374 -12.49 6.49 24.86
C ALA A 374 -13.42 7.47 25.57
N VAL A 375 -14.59 7.76 25.00
CA VAL A 375 -15.60 8.64 25.58
C VAL A 375 -16.10 8.10 26.90
N SER A 376 -16.44 6.82 26.97
CA SER A 376 -16.87 6.19 28.22
C SER A 376 -15.83 6.34 29.34
N LYS A 377 -14.54 6.13 29.02
CA LYS A 377 -13.44 6.34 29.97
C LYS A 377 -13.28 7.81 30.35
N MET A 378 -13.32 8.74 29.39
CA MET A 378 -13.25 10.18 29.68
C MET A 378 -14.39 10.63 30.59
N CYS A 379 -15.62 10.16 30.34
CA CYS A 379 -16.78 10.42 31.18
C CYS A 379 -16.55 9.91 32.61
N SER A 380 -16.10 8.67 32.76
CA SER A 380 -15.81 8.09 34.09
C SER A 380 -14.74 8.87 34.86
N VAL A 381 -13.66 9.27 34.18
CA VAL A 381 -12.60 10.11 34.79
C VAL A 381 -13.16 11.46 35.21
N LEU A 382 -13.94 12.12 34.35
CA LEU A 382 -14.56 13.41 34.65
C LEU A 382 -15.54 13.32 35.83
N GLU A 383 -16.39 12.29 35.88
CA GLU A 383 -17.33 12.07 36.98
C GLU A 383 -16.59 11.87 38.32
N ASP A 384 -15.53 11.05 38.36
CA ASP A 384 -14.72 10.87 39.57
C ASP A 384 -14.00 12.16 39.99
N GLN A 385 -13.35 12.86 39.05
CA GLN A 385 -12.62 14.09 39.37
C GLN A 385 -13.55 15.23 39.81
N PHE A 386 -14.68 15.42 39.13
CA PHE A 386 -15.68 16.40 39.53
C PHE A 386 -16.32 16.08 40.88
N SER A 387 -16.46 14.80 41.26
CA SER A 387 -16.96 14.44 42.60
C SER A 387 -16.01 14.86 43.73
N ARG A 388 -14.70 14.88 43.49
CA ARG A 388 -13.66 15.18 44.50
C ARG A 388 -13.36 16.67 44.64
N MET A 389 -13.53 17.45 43.57
CA MET A 389 -13.22 18.88 43.58
C MET A 389 -14.15 19.68 44.50
N GLN A 390 -13.58 20.70 45.16
CA GLN A 390 -14.25 21.54 46.16
C GLN A 390 -14.23 23.04 45.83
N THR A 391 -13.73 23.43 44.66
CA THR A 391 -13.58 24.83 44.26
C THR A 391 -14.31 25.07 42.95
N ALA A 392 -15.22 26.05 42.91
CA ALA A 392 -16.02 26.36 41.73
C ALA A 392 -15.14 26.70 40.51
N ASN A 393 -14.09 27.51 40.70
CA ASN A 393 -13.17 27.91 39.62
C ASN A 393 -12.47 26.73 38.93
N HIS A 394 -12.11 25.68 39.68
CA HIS A 394 -11.49 24.49 39.11
C HIS A 394 -12.47 23.71 38.23
N LEU A 395 -13.74 23.60 38.64
CA LEU A 395 -14.79 22.96 37.83
C LEU A 395 -15.03 23.76 36.54
N LEU A 396 -15.09 25.09 36.62
CA LEU A 396 -15.30 25.96 35.47
C LEU A 396 -14.16 25.83 34.44
N LEU A 397 -12.90 25.85 34.89
CA LEU A 397 -11.73 25.72 34.02
C LEU A 397 -11.75 24.40 33.22
N ILE A 398 -12.02 23.29 33.89
CA ILE A 398 -12.07 21.97 33.25
C ILE A 398 -13.29 21.87 32.33
N LYS A 399 -14.44 22.38 32.75
CA LYS A 399 -15.64 22.43 31.93
C LYS A 399 -15.41 23.21 30.64
N ASP A 400 -14.76 24.37 30.71
CA ASP A 400 -14.45 25.16 29.52
C ASP A 400 -13.56 24.36 28.56
N TYR A 401 -12.48 23.76 29.07
CA TYR A 401 -11.57 22.96 28.24
C TYR A 401 -12.27 21.73 27.60
N VAL A 402 -13.12 21.02 28.36
CA VAL A 402 -13.89 19.88 27.83
C VAL A 402 -14.94 20.35 26.81
N SER A 403 -15.53 21.53 26.99
CA SER A 403 -16.45 22.10 26.00
C SER A 403 -15.73 22.43 24.69
N LEU A 404 -14.49 22.95 24.75
CA LEU A 404 -13.65 23.22 23.60
C LEU A 404 -13.23 21.92 22.89
N LEU A 405 -12.88 20.89 23.66
CA LEU A 405 -12.65 19.54 23.14
C LEU A 405 -13.89 19.03 22.38
N GLY A 406 -15.08 19.20 22.96
CA GLY A 406 -16.35 18.81 22.35
C GLY A 406 -16.58 19.49 21.00
N VAL A 407 -16.38 20.81 20.94
CA VAL A 407 -16.47 21.58 19.68
C VAL A 407 -15.43 21.08 18.66
N THR A 408 -14.21 20.83 19.11
CA THR A 408 -13.10 20.38 18.24
C THR A 408 -13.43 19.03 17.60
N LEU A 409 -13.80 18.02 18.40
CA LEU A 409 -14.04 16.67 17.91
C LEU A 409 -15.35 16.53 17.13
N ARG A 410 -16.36 17.36 17.44
CA ARG A 410 -17.59 17.43 16.64
C ARG A 410 -17.32 17.86 15.19
N ARG A 411 -16.31 18.72 14.94
CA ARG A 411 -15.89 19.10 13.57
C ARG A 411 -15.35 17.91 12.76
N TYR A 412 -14.80 16.92 13.43
CA TYR A 412 -14.31 15.67 12.82
C TYR A 412 -15.37 14.57 12.77
N GLY A 413 -16.63 14.86 13.13
CA GLY A 413 -17.74 13.93 13.03
C GLY A 413 -17.91 12.98 14.22
N TYR A 414 -17.19 13.21 15.32
CA TYR A 414 -17.31 12.38 16.52
C TYR A 414 -18.49 12.80 17.41
N PRO A 415 -19.31 11.86 17.92
CA PRO A 415 -20.39 12.17 18.86
C PRO A 415 -19.82 12.52 20.24
N VAL A 416 -20.14 13.72 20.73
CA VAL A 416 -19.61 14.29 21.98
C VAL A 416 -20.67 14.47 23.06
N ASP A 417 -21.92 14.11 22.78
CA ASP A 417 -23.07 14.30 23.69
C ASP A 417 -22.85 13.64 25.07
N PRO A 418 -22.26 12.43 25.20
CA PRO A 418 -22.01 11.86 26.52
C PRO A 418 -21.09 12.71 27.41
N LEU A 419 -20.12 13.42 26.81
CA LEU A 419 -19.25 14.33 27.55
C LEU A 419 -20.03 15.55 28.03
N LEU A 420 -20.88 16.12 27.17
CA LEU A 420 -21.72 17.27 27.50
C LEU A 420 -22.75 16.93 28.59
N ASP A 421 -23.28 15.71 28.59
CA ASP A 421 -24.16 15.20 29.63
C ASP A 421 -23.46 15.10 30.99
N VAL A 422 -22.20 14.66 31.03
CA VAL A 422 -21.42 14.66 32.28
C VAL A 422 -21.22 16.09 32.80
N LEU A 423 -20.93 17.05 31.92
CA LEU A 423 -20.80 18.46 32.30
C LEU A 423 -22.12 19.02 32.85
N SER A 424 -23.26 18.64 32.29
CA SER A 424 -24.58 19.11 32.73
C SER A 424 -25.00 18.51 34.08
N LYS A 425 -24.70 17.23 34.34
CA LYS A 425 -24.94 16.58 35.65
C LYS A 425 -24.27 17.28 36.82
N HIS A 426 -23.09 17.87 36.61
CA HIS A 426 -22.32 18.55 37.67
C HIS A 426 -22.64 20.03 37.85
N ARG A 427 -23.62 20.54 37.09
CA ARG A 427 -24.12 21.91 37.21
C ARG A 427 -24.57 22.25 38.63
N ASP A 428 -25.34 21.37 39.24
CA ASP A 428 -25.92 21.65 40.56
C ASP A 428 -24.81 21.72 41.62
N LYS A 429 -23.80 20.84 41.52
CA LYS A 429 -22.61 20.87 42.39
C LYS A 429 -21.84 22.19 42.25
N TYR A 430 -21.63 22.68 41.03
CA TYR A 430 -20.95 23.95 40.80
C TYR A 430 -21.68 25.11 41.49
N HIS A 431 -23.00 25.19 41.35
CA HIS A 431 -23.78 26.25 41.97
C HIS A 431 -23.84 26.12 43.50
N GLU A 432 -23.84 24.91 44.07
CA GLU A 432 -23.70 24.72 45.53
C GLU A 432 -22.36 25.24 46.06
N LEU A 433 -21.27 25.04 45.32
CA LEU A 433 -19.95 25.58 45.68
C LEU A 433 -19.95 27.12 45.61
N LEU A 434 -20.51 27.71 44.55
CA LEU A 434 -20.66 29.16 44.45
C LEU A 434 -21.49 29.74 45.61
N LEU A 435 -22.62 29.11 45.96
CA LEU A 435 -23.44 29.54 47.10
C LEU A 435 -22.68 29.45 48.43
N SER A 436 -21.86 28.41 48.61
CA SER A 436 -21.00 28.25 49.79
C SER A 436 -19.95 29.34 49.90
N ASP A 437 -19.31 29.72 48.78
CA ASP A 437 -18.32 30.79 48.76
C ASP A 437 -18.97 32.17 48.98
N CYS A 438 -20.12 32.44 48.36
CA CYS A 438 -20.89 33.64 48.62
C CYS A 438 -21.34 33.75 50.08
N ARG A 439 -21.71 32.63 50.72
CA ARG A 439 -22.07 32.60 52.15
C ARG A 439 -20.91 33.04 53.04
N LYS A 440 -19.69 32.63 52.73
CA LYS A 440 -18.49 33.07 53.46
C LYS A 440 -18.24 34.56 53.25
N GLN A 441 -18.25 35.01 51.99
CA GLN A 441 -18.01 36.42 51.64
C GLN A 441 -19.04 37.36 52.28
N ILE A 442 -20.34 37.02 52.21
CA ILE A 442 -21.41 37.80 52.86
C ILE A 442 -21.22 37.82 54.38
N GLY A 443 -20.86 36.69 54.99
CA GLY A 443 -20.56 36.63 56.43
C GLY A 443 -19.40 37.52 56.84
N GLU A 444 -18.34 37.58 56.05
CA GLU A 444 -17.17 38.45 56.26
C GLU A 444 -17.54 39.94 56.11
N VAL A 445 -18.32 40.30 55.09
CA VAL A 445 -18.81 41.67 54.88
C VAL A 445 -19.66 42.14 56.06
N LEU A 446 -20.60 41.30 56.51
CA LEU A 446 -21.47 41.63 57.64
C LEU A 446 -20.71 41.75 58.97
N ALA A 447 -19.66 40.93 59.16
CA ALA A 447 -18.83 41.01 60.36
C ALA A 447 -17.88 42.23 60.37
N ALA A 448 -17.49 42.73 59.19
CA ALA A 448 -16.59 43.87 59.04
C ALA A 448 -17.31 45.24 59.15
N ASP A 449 -18.62 45.29 58.91
CA ASP A 449 -19.39 46.53 58.93
C ASP A 449 -19.70 47.00 60.37
N LYS A 450 -19.65 48.32 60.56
CA LYS A 450 -20.06 49.00 61.80
C LYS A 450 -21.54 49.42 61.78
N PHE A 451 -22.21 49.26 60.64
CA PHE A 451 -23.59 49.67 60.38
C PHE A 451 -23.81 51.17 60.62
N GLU A 452 -22.90 51.97 60.05
CA GLU A 452 -23.01 53.43 59.98
C GLU A 452 -23.35 53.86 58.55
N GLN A 453 -24.02 55.00 58.39
CA GLN A 453 -24.35 55.54 57.06
C GLN A 453 -23.09 55.81 56.25
N MET A 454 -23.09 55.38 54.99
CA MET A 454 -21.94 55.53 54.11
C MET A 454 -21.83 56.97 53.60
N LEU A 455 -20.68 57.61 53.84
CA LEU A 455 -20.38 58.96 53.35
C LEU A 455 -19.52 58.89 52.08
N MET A 456 -20.04 59.46 50.99
CA MET A 456 -19.36 59.53 49.69
C MET A 456 -18.90 60.95 49.41
N LYS A 457 -17.60 61.14 49.18
CA LYS A 457 -17.01 62.47 49.00
C LYS A 457 -16.90 62.89 47.54
N LYS A 458 -16.91 61.92 46.62
CA LYS A 458 -16.69 62.13 45.18
C LYS A 458 -17.75 61.44 44.34
N GLU A 459 -17.98 61.96 43.15
CA GLU A 459 -18.89 61.40 42.16
C GLU A 459 -18.52 59.97 41.73
N TYR A 460 -17.22 59.65 41.63
CA TYR A 460 -16.77 58.29 41.33
C TYR A 460 -17.23 57.25 42.37
N GLU A 461 -17.19 57.60 43.66
CA GLU A 461 -17.65 56.71 44.75
C GLU A 461 -19.16 56.48 44.66
N TYR A 462 -19.92 57.51 44.27
CA TYR A 462 -21.35 57.41 44.02
C TYR A 462 -21.67 56.56 42.79
N SER A 463 -20.93 56.73 41.71
CA SER A 463 -21.07 55.91 40.51
C SER A 463 -20.83 54.42 40.81
N MET A 464 -19.79 54.12 41.57
CA MET A 464 -19.38 52.75 41.86
C MET A 464 -20.32 52.06 42.86
N ASN A 465 -20.80 52.77 43.89
CA ASN A 465 -21.60 52.18 44.98
C ASN A 465 -23.12 52.32 44.79
N VAL A 466 -23.59 53.34 44.07
CA VAL A 466 -25.03 53.64 43.94
C VAL A 466 -25.52 53.43 42.51
N LEU A 467 -24.91 54.08 41.52
CA LEU A 467 -25.37 54.01 40.12
C LEU A 467 -25.17 52.63 39.51
N SER A 468 -24.05 51.96 39.82
CA SER A 468 -23.75 50.65 39.23
C SER A 468 -24.83 49.59 39.56
N PHE A 469 -25.50 49.73 40.71
CA PHE A 469 -26.52 48.81 41.20
C PHE A 469 -27.95 49.38 41.11
N GLN A 470 -28.13 50.54 40.46
CA GLN A 470 -29.42 51.24 40.35
C GLN A 470 -30.09 51.52 41.72
N LEU A 471 -29.31 51.83 42.75
CA LEU A 471 -29.81 52.08 44.12
C LEU A 471 -30.33 53.52 44.32
N GLN A 472 -30.36 54.33 43.26
CA GLN A 472 -30.77 55.73 43.34
C GLN A 472 -32.28 55.84 43.60
N THR A 473 -32.66 56.76 44.49
CA THR A 473 -34.07 57.09 44.77
C THR A 473 -34.58 58.28 43.97
N SER A 474 -33.70 59.02 43.31
CA SER A 474 -34.01 60.23 42.54
C SER A 474 -33.10 60.37 41.32
N ASP A 475 -33.64 60.84 40.20
CA ASP A 475 -32.91 61.04 38.94
C ASP A 475 -31.98 62.28 38.92
N ILE A 476 -31.84 62.97 40.06
CA ILE A 476 -31.04 64.18 40.20
C ILE A 476 -29.68 63.83 40.82
N THR A 477 -28.60 64.29 40.21
CA THR A 477 -27.23 64.14 40.74
C THR A 477 -27.12 64.82 42.11
N PRO A 478 -26.77 64.09 43.19
CA PRO A 478 -26.72 64.66 44.51
C PRO A 478 -25.52 65.62 44.70
N ALA A 479 -25.64 66.55 45.62
CA ALA A 479 -24.51 67.38 46.06
C ALA A 479 -23.56 66.56 46.97
N PHE A 480 -22.25 66.75 46.79
CA PHE A 480 -21.22 66.06 47.57
C PHE A 480 -20.72 66.92 48.75
N PRO A 481 -20.46 66.35 49.94
CA PRO A 481 -20.49 64.91 50.26
C PRO A 481 -21.93 64.38 50.42
N PHE A 482 -22.22 63.25 49.77
CA PHE A 482 -23.51 62.58 49.82
C PHE A 482 -23.49 61.54 50.94
N VAL A 483 -24.52 61.56 51.80
CA VAL A 483 -24.71 60.57 52.85
C VAL A 483 -25.78 59.58 52.38
N ALA A 484 -25.39 58.32 52.19
CA ALA A 484 -26.32 57.28 51.76
C ALA A 484 -27.24 56.87 52.91
N PRO A 485 -28.50 56.47 52.61
CA PRO A 485 -29.40 55.91 53.61
C PRO A 485 -28.99 54.50 54.06
N PHE A 486 -27.92 53.93 53.49
CA PHE A 486 -27.41 52.59 53.74
C PHE A 486 -25.93 52.61 54.18
N SER A 487 -25.48 51.51 54.78
CA SER A 487 -24.07 51.28 55.14
C SER A 487 -23.30 50.56 54.02
N SER A 488 -21.98 50.38 54.18
CA SER A 488 -21.13 49.70 53.19
C SER A 488 -21.55 48.25 52.91
N THR A 489 -22.26 47.59 53.83
CA THR A 489 -22.87 46.26 53.62
C THR A 489 -23.65 46.18 52.31
N VAL A 490 -24.47 47.19 51.99
CA VAL A 490 -25.36 47.13 50.82
C VAL A 490 -24.57 47.01 49.50
N PRO A 491 -23.70 47.97 49.13
CA PRO A 491 -22.95 47.87 47.87
C PRO A 491 -22.01 46.65 47.84
N ASP A 492 -21.46 46.23 48.98
CA ASP A 492 -20.60 45.04 49.04
C ASP A 492 -21.38 43.73 48.83
N CYS A 493 -22.55 43.58 49.43
CA CYS A 493 -23.46 42.48 49.14
C CYS A 493 -23.91 42.50 47.66
N CYS A 494 -24.22 43.67 47.11
CA CYS A 494 -24.58 43.79 45.71
C CYS A 494 -23.45 43.38 44.75
N ARG A 495 -22.17 43.65 45.09
CA ARG A 495 -21.01 43.16 44.32
C ARG A 495 -20.94 41.64 44.32
N ILE A 496 -21.13 41.02 45.48
CA ILE A 496 -21.09 39.56 45.63
C ILE A 496 -22.20 38.92 44.78
N VAL A 497 -23.43 39.45 44.86
CA VAL A 497 -24.56 38.94 44.06
C VAL A 497 -24.31 39.15 42.56
N ARG A 498 -23.76 40.30 42.14
CA ARG A 498 -23.39 40.52 40.73
C ARG A 498 -22.35 39.50 40.26
N SER A 499 -21.27 39.31 41.02
CA SER A 499 -20.22 38.32 40.70
C SER A 499 -20.81 36.92 40.58
N PHE A 500 -21.73 36.54 41.48
CA PHE A 500 -22.40 35.25 41.41
C PHE A 500 -23.22 35.08 40.12
N ILE A 501 -23.94 36.12 39.68
CA ILE A 501 -24.69 36.09 38.43
C ILE A 501 -23.74 35.93 37.25
N GLU A 502 -22.65 36.70 37.21
CA GLU A 502 -21.62 36.63 36.16
C GLU A 502 -21.01 35.22 36.10
N ASP A 503 -20.63 34.64 37.24
CA ASP A 503 -20.05 33.29 37.34
C ASP A 503 -21.06 32.20 36.93
N SER A 504 -22.33 32.33 37.35
CA SER A 504 -23.40 31.40 36.99
C SER A 504 -23.70 31.44 35.48
N VAL A 505 -23.80 32.64 34.90
CA VAL A 505 -23.97 32.83 33.45
C VAL A 505 -22.77 32.30 32.69
N SER A 506 -21.55 32.61 33.15
CA SER A 506 -20.30 32.09 32.58
C SER A 506 -20.36 30.57 32.51
N PHE A 507 -20.67 29.89 33.61
CA PHE A 507 -20.81 28.42 33.63
C PHE A 507 -21.86 27.90 32.66
N MET A 508 -23.02 28.55 32.55
CA MET A 508 -24.12 28.10 31.70
C MET A 508 -23.87 28.35 30.20
N SER A 509 -23.11 29.40 29.87
CA SER A 509 -22.77 29.76 28.48
C SER A 509 -21.92 28.68 27.79
N TYR A 510 -21.06 27.99 28.55
CA TYR A 510 -20.22 26.89 28.08
C TYR A 510 -21.03 25.59 27.91
N GLY A 511 -21.77 25.46 26.81
CA GLY A 511 -22.52 24.23 26.49
C GLY A 511 -23.52 24.31 25.34
N GLY A 512 -23.70 25.47 24.71
CA GLY A 512 -24.62 25.63 23.57
C GLY A 512 -26.11 25.54 23.94
N GLN A 513 -26.45 25.55 25.24
CA GLN A 513 -27.84 25.66 25.68
C GLN A 513 -28.29 27.12 25.49
N LEU A 514 -29.33 27.33 24.68
CA LEU A 514 -29.83 28.67 24.29
C LEU A 514 -30.72 29.32 25.37
N GLU A 515 -31.20 28.56 26.36
CA GLU A 515 -32.15 29.03 27.37
C GLU A 515 -31.72 28.52 28.76
N PHE A 516 -30.92 29.32 29.47
CA PHE A 516 -30.40 28.97 30.80
C PHE A 516 -30.80 29.94 31.91
N TYR A 517 -31.60 30.97 31.60
CA TYR A 517 -32.07 31.95 32.58
C TYR A 517 -32.80 31.31 33.75
N ASP A 518 -33.71 30.34 33.50
CA ASP A 518 -34.48 29.70 34.58
C ASP A 518 -33.58 29.02 35.62
N VAL A 519 -32.43 28.50 35.18
CA VAL A 519 -31.44 27.90 36.05
C VAL A 519 -30.72 28.96 36.88
N VAL A 520 -30.23 30.02 36.22
CA VAL A 520 -29.55 31.14 36.89
C VAL A 520 -30.51 31.78 37.91
N LYS A 521 -31.76 32.02 37.52
CA LYS A 521 -32.83 32.54 38.36
C LYS A 521 -33.06 31.65 39.59
N LYS A 522 -33.21 30.33 39.41
CA LYS A 522 -33.39 29.39 40.52
C LYS A 522 -32.26 29.48 41.55
N TYR A 523 -31.01 29.59 41.11
CA TYR A 523 -29.87 29.69 42.03
C TYR A 523 -29.68 31.09 42.61
N LEU A 524 -30.05 32.14 41.88
CA LEU A 524 -30.14 33.51 42.38
C LEU A 524 -31.20 33.63 43.48
N ASP A 525 -32.38 33.05 43.28
CA ASP A 525 -33.44 32.98 44.29
C ASP A 525 -32.93 32.32 45.59
N ARG A 526 -32.14 31.25 45.46
CA ARG A 526 -31.54 30.58 46.62
C ARG A 526 -30.44 31.42 47.27
N LEU A 527 -29.61 32.12 46.50
CA LEU A 527 -28.63 33.04 47.07
C LEU A 527 -29.32 34.14 47.90
N LEU A 528 -30.36 34.76 47.35
CA LEU A 528 -31.07 35.85 48.02
C LEU A 528 -31.81 35.36 49.27
N ASN A 529 -32.54 34.24 49.19
CA ASN A 529 -33.36 33.75 50.30
C ASN A 529 -32.60 32.88 51.30
N GLU A 530 -31.76 31.94 50.87
CA GLU A 530 -31.08 31.02 51.79
C GLU A 530 -29.79 31.61 52.37
N VAL A 531 -29.07 32.43 51.60
CA VAL A 531 -27.76 32.96 51.99
C VAL A 531 -27.87 34.37 52.53
N LEU A 532 -28.39 35.32 51.75
CA LEU A 532 -28.45 36.73 52.14
C LEU A 532 -29.46 36.96 53.25
N ASP A 533 -30.73 36.59 53.06
CA ASP A 533 -31.77 36.72 54.09
C ASP A 533 -31.41 35.89 55.34
N GLY A 534 -30.96 34.65 55.16
CA GLY A 534 -30.47 33.81 56.25
C GLY A 534 -29.30 34.43 57.06
N ALA A 535 -28.39 35.17 56.40
CA ALA A 535 -27.29 35.85 57.07
C ALA A 535 -27.77 37.12 57.82
N LEU A 536 -28.68 37.88 57.22
CA LEU A 536 -29.30 39.06 57.82
C LEU A 536 -30.16 38.68 59.04
N LEU A 537 -30.94 37.59 58.97
CA LEU A 537 -31.69 37.04 60.10
C LEU A 537 -30.79 36.59 61.26
N LYS A 538 -29.62 36.01 60.95
CA LYS A 538 -28.63 35.69 61.98
C LYS A 538 -28.09 36.96 62.62
N LEU A 539 -27.72 37.95 61.80
CA LEU A 539 -27.23 39.25 62.28
C LEU A 539 -28.22 39.91 63.26
N THR A 540 -29.51 39.96 62.90
CA THR A 540 -30.56 40.53 63.75
C THR A 540 -30.73 39.82 65.09
N ASN A 541 -30.46 38.52 65.14
CA ASN A 541 -30.65 37.71 66.35
C ASN A 541 -29.42 37.69 67.27
N THR A 542 -28.20 37.89 66.77
CA THR A 542 -26.97 37.67 67.56
C THR A 542 -26.10 38.89 67.80
N SER A 543 -26.16 39.91 66.94
CA SER A 543 -25.08 40.93 66.85
C SER A 543 -25.54 42.38 66.97
N ILE A 544 -26.85 42.65 66.97
CA ILE A 544 -27.38 44.00 67.11
C ILE A 544 -27.55 44.33 68.59
N HIS A 545 -26.68 45.20 69.11
CA HIS A 545 -26.69 45.60 70.52
C HIS A 545 -27.28 47.00 70.78
N GLY A 546 -27.59 47.77 69.72
CA GLY A 546 -28.14 49.13 69.83
C GLY A 546 -29.24 49.45 68.82
N VAL A 547 -30.20 50.29 69.23
CA VAL A 547 -31.36 50.71 68.41
C VAL A 547 -30.94 51.43 67.12
N SER A 548 -29.88 52.25 67.16
CA SER A 548 -29.37 52.93 65.97
C SER A 548 -28.83 51.96 64.92
N GLN A 549 -28.15 50.89 65.34
CA GLN A 549 -27.66 49.84 64.44
C GLN A 549 -28.83 49.01 63.89
N ALA A 550 -29.84 48.71 64.71
CA ALA A 550 -31.06 48.03 64.26
C ALA A 550 -31.79 48.83 63.17
N MET A 551 -31.93 50.14 63.35
CA MET A 551 -32.53 51.03 62.36
C MET A 551 -31.72 51.08 61.06
N GLN A 552 -30.38 51.09 61.15
CA GLN A 552 -29.53 51.09 59.97
C GLN A 552 -29.58 49.76 59.21
N VAL A 553 -29.62 48.63 59.92
CA VAL A 553 -29.82 47.31 59.30
C VAL A 553 -31.18 47.22 58.61
N ALA A 554 -32.25 47.74 59.23
CA ALA A 554 -33.57 47.81 58.59
C ALA A 554 -33.55 48.69 57.33
N ALA A 555 -32.86 49.83 57.37
CA ALA A 555 -32.67 50.67 56.19
C ALA A 555 -31.90 49.95 55.07
N ASN A 556 -30.85 49.18 55.43
CA ASN A 556 -30.11 48.36 54.48
C ASN A 556 -30.98 47.29 53.83
N MET A 557 -31.84 46.62 54.60
CA MET A 557 -32.77 45.60 54.09
C MET A 557 -33.72 46.17 53.04
N VAL A 558 -34.32 47.34 53.29
CA VAL A 558 -35.22 48.02 52.33
C VAL A 558 -34.50 48.36 51.03
N VAL A 559 -33.22 48.73 51.09
CA VAL A 559 -32.42 49.03 49.90
C VAL A 559 -32.02 47.75 49.15
N LEU A 560 -31.67 46.68 49.87
CA LEU A 560 -31.36 45.38 49.27
C LEU A 560 -32.58 44.74 48.59
N GLU A 561 -33.77 44.89 49.17
CA GLU A 561 -35.03 44.44 48.56
C GLU A 561 -35.25 45.09 47.18
N ARG A 562 -35.01 46.40 47.07
CA ARG A 562 -35.06 47.11 45.78
C ARG A 562 -33.99 46.65 44.80
N ALA A 563 -32.81 46.26 45.32
CA ALA A 563 -31.72 45.73 44.50
C ALA A 563 -32.03 44.35 43.90
N CYS A 564 -32.96 43.58 44.49
CA CYS A 564 -33.36 42.27 43.97
C CYS A 564 -33.90 42.37 42.54
N ASP A 565 -34.76 43.34 42.25
CA ASP A 565 -35.30 43.57 40.89
C ASP A 565 -34.17 43.83 39.88
N PHE A 566 -33.15 44.60 40.29
CA PHE A 566 -31.97 44.83 39.47
C PHE A 566 -31.22 43.52 39.19
N PHE A 567 -31.03 42.65 40.20
CA PHE A 567 -30.34 41.37 40.02
C PHE A 567 -31.04 40.45 39.03
N PHE A 568 -32.37 40.32 39.09
CA PHE A 568 -33.12 39.49 38.14
C PHE A 568 -33.06 40.05 36.72
N ARG A 569 -33.18 41.38 36.55
CA ARG A 569 -33.03 42.03 35.24
C ARG A 569 -31.63 41.85 34.68
N HIS A 570 -30.61 41.99 35.53
CA HIS A 570 -29.22 41.81 35.14
C HIS A 570 -28.93 40.36 34.73
N ALA A 571 -29.44 39.37 35.47
CA ALA A 571 -29.36 37.96 35.09
C ALA A 571 -30.06 37.69 33.75
N ALA A 572 -31.26 38.26 33.53
CA ALA A 572 -31.99 38.10 32.27
C ALA A 572 -31.22 38.71 31.08
N GLN A 573 -30.64 39.90 31.26
CA GLN A 573 -29.83 40.56 30.23
C GLN A 573 -28.59 39.75 29.87
N LEU A 574 -27.87 39.23 30.86
CA LEU A 574 -26.67 38.40 30.64
C LEU A 574 -27.01 37.03 30.05
N SER A 575 -28.18 36.48 30.34
CA SER A 575 -28.70 35.26 29.71
C SER A 575 -29.27 35.45 28.30
N GLY A 576 -29.26 36.67 27.75
CA GLY A 576 -29.74 36.94 26.39
C GLY A 576 -31.26 37.07 26.24
N ILE A 577 -32.01 37.20 27.34
CA ILE A 577 -33.46 37.41 27.30
C ILE A 577 -33.76 38.90 27.07
N PRO A 578 -34.58 39.26 26.06
CA PRO A 578 -35.02 40.64 25.88
C PRO A 578 -35.78 41.16 27.10
N LEU A 579 -35.38 42.33 27.61
CA LEU A 579 -35.93 42.98 28.82
C LEU A 579 -37.47 43.04 28.90
N ARG A 580 -38.17 43.08 27.75
CA ARG A 580 -39.65 43.08 27.68
C ARG A 580 -40.32 41.80 28.20
N MET A 581 -39.61 40.67 28.28
CA MET A 581 -40.14 39.42 28.87
C MET A 581 -39.87 39.31 30.37
N ALA A 582 -38.82 39.96 30.88
CA ALA A 582 -38.50 39.97 32.31
C ALA A 582 -39.51 40.82 33.12
N GLU A 583 -40.02 41.91 32.54
CA GLU A 583 -41.04 42.76 33.16
C GLU A 583 -42.39 42.04 33.39
N ARG A 584 -42.77 41.08 32.53
CA ARG A 584 -44.05 40.35 32.66
C ARG A 584 -44.09 39.34 33.82
N VAL A 585 -42.95 38.95 34.37
CA VAL A 585 -42.90 38.00 35.49
C VAL A 585 -43.04 38.70 36.84
N GLY A 586 -42.67 39.99 36.94
CA GLY A 586 -42.89 40.81 38.13
C GLY A 586 -44.37 41.03 38.47
N ASP A 587 -45.23 41.11 37.46
CA ASP A 587 -46.69 41.32 37.64
C ASP A 587 -47.45 40.08 38.13
N SER A 588 -46.78 38.93 38.31
CA SER A 588 -47.39 37.71 38.84
C SER A 588 -47.21 37.49 40.35
N PHE A 589 -46.52 38.42 41.04
CA PHE A 589 -46.34 38.43 42.50
C PHE A 589 -46.80 39.75 43.14
N HIS A 590 -48.00 40.20 42.74
CA HIS A 590 -48.82 41.11 43.55
C HIS A 590 -50.04 40.40 44.12
#